data_AF-A0A7X9QCZ1-F1
#
_entry.id   AF-A0A7X9QCZ1-F1
#
_cell.length_a   1.000
_cell.length_b   1.000
_cell.length_c   1.000
_cell.angle_alpha   90.00
_cell.angle_beta   90.00
_cell.angle_gamma   90.00
#
_symmetry.space_group_name_H-M   'P 1'
#
loop_
_entity.id
_entity.type
_entity.pdbx_description
1 polymer ?
#
loop_
_entity_poly.entity_id
_entity_poly.type
_entity_poly.pdbx_seq_one_letter_code
_entity_poly.pdbx_strand_id
1 'polypeptide(L)'
;MGLEENAAYYTKVGDLLTTWGWGDFINWWSKWATRSNSGPVKTPQGVTVHHTGGVATATSYLVNPTDRPQLKVLANIHIDALDRRIRFICAGGASHGGFTHEPCYDRIIAGTAPLDRDLVPGNDSPSFSINKRTVGIEVDGAGGADEWDDWTYRATVATSAACHQVAGWPTTGAPRVGAHKEHTKRKPADPFVNMGTFRRDVLDCLANPWGPAAERPEFVLGDRVLSRNGTDRGPDVEDLIRLLNALGFGLVEDGKFGPAVETAVIQFQSTHGLTADGFVRLDTVEALRRALTRPGSTDTETPEAAPGEDAVGVPPAPPAVRERTFRFGQANLQAERFGGLPDDSSRRGKFLKEIMKCSVYALCEVSSDARNAIRAELGMSRFKVFPIGFVCVLWDSTKWEHTAKKSVDFGTAVHGAMRVTLRDVTGSGLTVDVISLHVRPGAITNLAGKQADIKKAMDNLYRRGVPTMVAGDFNTGTAFDIVEPFGFVRSTRSVNTLNEPGDQRLDAVFITPELQFLDKELLDPGNVSDHKVWVVKAKLVEP
;
A
#
# COMPACT_ATOMS: atom_id res chain seq x y z
N MET A 1 -6.55 -29.42 -7.56
CA MET A 1 -7.30 -28.28 -7.05
C MET A 1 -6.64 -27.02 -7.61
N GLY A 2 -7.37 -26.20 -8.36
CA GLY A 2 -6.90 -24.98 -9.00
C GLY A 2 -6.97 -23.75 -8.10
N LEU A 3 -6.50 -22.63 -8.62
CA LEU A 3 -6.44 -21.35 -7.90
C LEU A 3 -7.80 -20.87 -7.38
N GLU A 4 -8.88 -21.13 -8.12
CA GLU A 4 -10.25 -20.80 -7.74
C GLU A 4 -10.72 -21.56 -6.50
N GLU A 5 -10.41 -22.85 -6.40
CA GLU A 5 -10.77 -23.67 -5.25
C GLU A 5 -9.98 -23.26 -4.00
N ASN A 6 -8.70 -22.92 -4.14
CA ASN A 6 -7.95 -22.32 -3.04
C ASN A 6 -8.52 -20.95 -2.63
N ALA A 7 -8.91 -20.10 -3.59
CA ALA A 7 -9.56 -18.83 -3.27
C ALA A 7 -10.89 -19.04 -2.52
N ALA A 8 -11.69 -20.02 -2.93
CA ALA A 8 -12.91 -20.40 -2.20
C ALA A 8 -12.59 -20.93 -0.78
N TYR A 9 -11.52 -21.70 -0.63
CA TYR A 9 -11.01 -22.16 0.67
C TYR A 9 -10.68 -20.96 1.58
N TYR A 10 -9.84 -20.03 1.14
CA TYR A 10 -9.47 -18.87 1.96
C TYR A 10 -10.65 -17.93 2.24
N THR A 11 -11.59 -17.79 1.30
CA THR A 11 -12.84 -17.04 1.55
C THR A 11 -13.59 -17.62 2.73
N LYS A 12 -13.76 -18.96 2.77
CA LYS A 12 -14.38 -19.66 3.90
C LYS A 12 -13.58 -19.50 5.21
N VAL A 13 -12.25 -19.45 5.14
CA VAL A 13 -11.40 -19.15 6.31
C VAL A 13 -11.71 -17.75 6.84
N GLY A 14 -11.77 -16.74 5.97
CA GLY A 14 -12.13 -15.37 6.35
C GLY A 14 -13.56 -15.24 6.88
N ASP A 15 -14.52 -15.94 6.29
CA ASP A 15 -15.91 -15.97 6.77
C ASP A 15 -15.97 -16.58 8.18
N LEU A 16 -15.27 -17.71 8.40
CA LEU A 16 -15.19 -18.36 9.72
C LEU A 16 -14.55 -17.44 10.76
N LEU A 17 -13.43 -16.80 10.43
CA LEU A 17 -12.80 -15.79 11.29
C LEU A 17 -13.75 -14.61 11.60
N THR A 18 -14.57 -14.19 10.64
CA THR A 18 -15.59 -13.16 10.87
C THR A 18 -16.61 -13.62 11.91
N THR A 19 -17.07 -14.87 11.85
CA THR A 19 -17.97 -15.43 12.88
C THR A 19 -17.31 -15.52 14.27
N TRP A 20 -15.99 -15.56 14.32
CA TRP A 20 -15.20 -15.55 15.56
C TRP A 20 -14.87 -14.14 16.05
N GLY A 21 -15.38 -13.09 15.40
CA GLY A 21 -15.20 -11.69 15.82
C GLY A 21 -14.02 -10.96 15.17
N TRP A 22 -13.34 -11.57 14.18
CA TRP A 22 -12.20 -10.95 13.50
C TRP A 22 -12.56 -10.10 12.27
N GLY A 23 -13.86 -9.93 11.96
CA GLY A 23 -14.32 -9.29 10.73
C GLY A 23 -13.69 -7.92 10.47
N ASP A 24 -13.62 -7.07 11.50
CA ASP A 24 -13.05 -5.72 11.41
C ASP A 24 -11.53 -5.70 11.25
N PHE A 25 -10.86 -6.83 11.45
CA PHE A 25 -9.42 -7.00 11.34
C PHE A 25 -9.03 -7.68 10.02
N ILE A 26 -9.97 -8.29 9.31
CA ILE A 26 -9.69 -8.94 8.02
C ILE A 26 -9.42 -7.89 6.95
N ASN A 27 -8.41 -8.17 6.13
CA ASN A 27 -8.08 -7.38 4.96
C ASN A 27 -7.79 -8.29 3.77
N TRP A 28 -8.61 -8.20 2.73
CA TRP A 28 -8.39 -8.88 1.47
C TRP A 28 -7.44 -8.04 0.61
N TRP A 29 -6.19 -8.48 0.45
CA TRP A 29 -5.21 -7.72 -0.33
C TRP A 29 -5.58 -7.72 -1.81
N SER A 30 -5.31 -6.62 -2.52
CA SER A 30 -5.62 -6.52 -3.95
C SER A 30 -5.14 -7.77 -4.70
N LYS A 31 -5.97 -8.38 -5.55
CA LYS A 31 -5.67 -9.58 -6.36
C LYS A 31 -5.26 -10.84 -5.57
N TRP A 32 -5.53 -10.92 -4.26
CA TRP A 32 -5.17 -12.10 -3.45
C TRP A 32 -5.68 -13.41 -4.04
N ALA A 33 -6.93 -13.43 -4.52
CA ALA A 33 -7.60 -14.62 -5.04
C ALA A 33 -6.98 -15.17 -6.32
N THR A 34 -6.28 -14.33 -7.08
CA THR A 34 -5.62 -14.71 -8.34
C THR A 34 -4.10 -14.68 -8.25
N ARG A 35 -3.53 -14.36 -7.08
CA ARG A 35 -2.09 -14.30 -6.88
C ARG A 35 -1.53 -15.70 -6.66
N SER A 36 -0.42 -16.00 -7.33
CA SER A 36 0.36 -17.23 -7.17
C SER A 36 1.77 -16.98 -7.71
N ASN A 37 2.78 -17.56 -7.08
CA ASN A 37 4.06 -17.82 -7.74
C ASN A 37 3.86 -18.82 -8.88
N SER A 38 4.83 -18.85 -9.80
CA SER A 38 4.83 -19.78 -10.92
C SER A 38 4.88 -21.24 -10.44
N GLY A 39 4.18 -22.14 -11.14
CA GLY A 39 4.13 -23.57 -10.81
C GLY A 39 2.71 -24.06 -10.51
N PRO A 40 2.56 -25.37 -10.28
CA PRO A 40 1.25 -25.97 -10.03
C PRO A 40 0.69 -25.52 -8.67
N VAL A 41 -0.53 -24.99 -8.69
CA VAL A 41 -1.29 -24.70 -7.47
C VAL A 41 -1.75 -26.02 -6.87
N LYS A 42 -1.53 -26.20 -5.57
CA LYS A 42 -1.92 -27.40 -4.82
C LYS A 42 -2.81 -27.00 -3.65
N THR A 43 -3.67 -27.94 -3.25
CA THR A 43 -4.44 -27.83 -2.01
C THR A 43 -3.47 -27.84 -0.84
N PRO A 44 -3.53 -26.85 0.06
CA PRO A 44 -2.81 -26.91 1.32
C PRO A 44 -3.24 -28.14 2.13
N GLN A 45 -2.28 -28.79 2.77
CA GLN A 45 -2.47 -29.98 3.61
C GLN A 45 -2.19 -29.71 5.08
N GLY A 46 -1.53 -28.58 5.38
CA GLY A 46 -1.25 -28.06 6.71
C GLY A 46 -0.99 -26.55 6.69
N VAL A 47 -0.61 -25.99 7.83
CA VAL A 47 -0.20 -24.60 8.02
C VAL A 47 1.25 -24.58 8.47
N THR A 48 2.05 -23.67 7.90
CA THR A 48 3.37 -23.32 8.41
C THR A 48 3.35 -21.86 8.84
N VAL A 49 3.56 -21.63 10.13
CA VAL A 49 3.67 -20.30 10.73
C VAL A 49 5.12 -19.84 10.67
N HIS A 50 5.28 -18.56 10.36
CA HIS A 50 6.55 -17.85 10.28
C HIS A 50 6.45 -16.56 11.07
N HIS A 51 7.59 -16.06 11.53
CA HIS A 51 7.77 -14.66 11.85
C HIS A 51 8.46 -13.92 10.70
N THR A 52 8.19 -12.63 10.55
CA THR A 52 8.83 -11.85 9.47
C THR A 52 10.29 -11.53 9.80
N GLY A 53 10.74 -11.79 11.03
CA GLY A 53 12.09 -11.51 11.51
C GLY A 53 12.37 -10.01 11.66
N GLY A 54 11.33 -9.17 11.60
CA GLY A 54 11.35 -7.73 11.81
C GLY A 54 10.14 -7.31 12.63
N VAL A 55 10.27 -6.21 13.40
CA VAL A 55 9.22 -5.72 14.31
C VAL A 55 7.93 -5.37 13.56
N ALA A 56 8.04 -4.89 12.32
CA ALA A 56 6.93 -4.71 11.41
C ALA A 56 7.42 -4.81 9.96
N THR A 57 6.81 -5.69 9.18
CA THR A 57 7.14 -5.90 7.78
C THR A 57 6.07 -5.30 6.89
N ALA A 58 6.50 -4.61 5.84
CA ALA A 58 5.54 -4.08 4.89
C ALA A 58 4.87 -5.23 4.15
N THR A 59 3.54 -5.32 4.17
CA THR A 59 2.80 -6.33 3.38
C THR A 59 3.16 -6.25 1.89
N SER A 60 3.50 -5.07 1.38
CA SER A 60 3.99 -4.87 0.02
C SER A 60 5.36 -5.49 -0.26
N TYR A 61 6.17 -5.80 0.75
CA TYR A 61 7.38 -6.60 0.58
C TYR A 61 7.04 -8.08 0.43
N LEU A 62 6.10 -8.59 1.24
CA LEU A 62 5.59 -9.96 1.10
C LEU A 62 4.86 -10.18 -0.24
N VAL A 63 4.41 -9.10 -0.88
CA VAL A 63 3.73 -9.08 -2.18
C VAL A 63 4.57 -8.36 -3.23
N ASN A 64 5.32 -9.12 -4.04
CA ASN A 64 6.37 -8.65 -4.95
C ASN A 64 7.63 -8.15 -4.22
N PRO A 65 8.37 -9.05 -3.55
CA PRO A 65 9.62 -8.69 -2.88
C PRO A 65 10.61 -8.06 -3.86
N THR A 66 11.08 -6.86 -3.52
CA THR A 66 11.93 -6.04 -4.40
C THR A 66 13.32 -6.62 -4.63
N ASP A 67 13.80 -7.41 -3.68
CA ASP A 67 15.08 -8.15 -3.70
C ASP A 67 14.98 -9.52 -4.38
N ARG A 68 13.75 -10.03 -4.57
CA ARG A 68 13.46 -11.33 -5.20
C ARG A 68 12.41 -11.14 -6.32
N PRO A 69 12.73 -10.39 -7.39
CA PRO A 69 11.77 -9.96 -8.42
C PRO A 69 11.12 -11.11 -9.20
N GLN A 70 11.70 -12.31 -9.16
CA GLN A 70 11.13 -13.53 -9.72
C GLN A 70 9.93 -14.07 -8.92
N LEU A 71 9.80 -13.67 -7.65
CA LEU A 71 8.71 -14.08 -6.77
C LEU A 71 7.62 -13.01 -6.77
N LYS A 72 6.37 -13.47 -6.82
CA LYS A 72 5.18 -12.62 -6.74
C LYS A 72 4.68 -12.51 -5.30
N VAL A 73 4.97 -13.50 -4.46
CA VAL A 73 4.53 -13.53 -3.07
C VAL A 73 5.36 -14.46 -2.17
N LEU A 74 5.54 -14.06 -0.92
CA LEU A 74 6.28 -14.80 0.10
C LEU A 74 5.38 -15.58 1.07
N ALA A 75 4.08 -15.27 1.17
CA ALA A 75 3.15 -16.00 2.03
C ALA A 75 1.72 -16.00 1.49
N ASN A 76 0.84 -16.77 2.11
CA ASN A 76 -0.59 -16.78 1.79
C ASN A 76 -1.35 -15.76 2.64
N ILE A 77 -0.99 -15.65 3.91
CA ILE A 77 -1.61 -14.75 4.89
C ILE A 77 -0.50 -13.99 5.62
N HIS A 78 -0.75 -12.70 5.90
CA HIS A 78 0.12 -11.86 6.72
C HIS A 78 -0.66 -11.36 7.95
N ILE A 79 -0.16 -11.62 9.14
CA ILE A 79 -0.64 -11.05 10.40
C ILE A 79 0.19 -9.79 10.68
N ASP A 80 -0.38 -8.64 10.30
CA ASP A 80 0.22 -7.31 10.47
C ASP A 80 -0.06 -6.84 11.89
N ALA A 81 0.90 -7.05 12.79
CA ALA A 81 0.79 -6.75 14.21
C ALA A 81 0.58 -5.24 14.43
N LEU A 82 1.19 -4.41 13.59
CA LEU A 82 1.14 -2.97 13.71
C LEU A 82 -0.20 -2.39 13.24
N ASP A 83 -0.68 -2.75 12.04
CA ASP A 83 -1.99 -2.25 11.55
C ASP A 83 -3.18 -2.96 12.21
N ARG A 84 -2.92 -4.00 13.01
CA ARG A 84 -3.90 -4.94 13.56
C ARG A 84 -4.74 -5.55 12.44
N ARG A 85 -4.10 -6.23 11.49
CA ARG A 85 -4.79 -6.84 10.33
C ARG A 85 -4.41 -8.29 10.08
N ILE A 86 -5.42 -9.09 9.77
CA ILE A 86 -5.27 -10.43 9.16
C ILE A 86 -5.41 -10.25 7.65
N ARG A 87 -4.29 -10.23 6.93
CA ARG A 87 -4.26 -9.94 5.50
C ARG A 87 -4.18 -11.21 4.68
N PHE A 88 -5.21 -11.49 3.90
CA PHE A 88 -5.15 -12.55 2.88
C PHE A 88 -4.44 -11.98 1.65
N ILE A 89 -3.26 -12.50 1.35
CA ILE A 89 -2.39 -11.96 0.30
C ILE A 89 -2.25 -12.89 -0.90
N CYS A 90 -2.44 -14.20 -0.78
CA CYS A 90 -2.30 -15.13 -1.92
C CYS A 90 -3.13 -16.40 -1.77
N ALA A 91 -3.91 -16.73 -2.80
CA ALA A 91 -4.62 -18.00 -2.92
C ALA A 91 -3.76 -19.14 -3.52
N GLY A 92 -2.79 -18.80 -4.36
CA GLY A 92 -1.92 -19.78 -5.02
C GLY A 92 -0.70 -20.19 -4.22
N GLY A 93 0.31 -20.70 -4.94
CA GLY A 93 1.60 -21.07 -4.34
C GLY A 93 2.36 -19.83 -3.85
N ALA A 94 2.91 -19.91 -2.64
CA ALA A 94 3.74 -18.88 -2.04
C ALA A 94 5.13 -19.43 -1.71
N SER A 95 6.16 -18.58 -1.77
CA SER A 95 7.53 -18.96 -1.42
C SER A 95 7.83 -18.61 0.03
N HIS A 96 7.39 -19.46 0.96
CA HIS A 96 7.42 -19.17 2.39
C HIS A 96 8.43 -20.04 3.19
N GLY A 97 8.91 -21.17 2.66
CA GLY A 97 9.88 -22.02 3.38
C GLY A 97 10.82 -22.88 2.51
N GLY A 98 10.48 -23.10 1.25
CA GLY A 98 11.34 -23.80 0.30
C GLY A 98 11.54 -25.28 0.63
N PHE A 99 12.74 -25.79 0.35
CA PHE A 99 13.11 -27.19 0.60
C PHE A 99 13.37 -27.45 2.09
N THR A 100 12.74 -28.49 2.63
CA THR A 100 12.68 -28.73 4.08
C THR A 100 12.76 -30.21 4.44
N HIS A 101 12.90 -30.53 5.73
CA HIS A 101 12.94 -31.88 6.25
C HIS A 101 11.54 -32.54 6.25
N GLU A 102 11.28 -33.35 5.22
CA GLU A 102 10.00 -34.04 4.99
C GLU A 102 9.46 -34.84 6.20
N PRO A 103 10.27 -35.59 6.98
CA PRO A 103 9.74 -36.32 8.13
C PRO A 103 9.04 -35.47 9.20
N CYS A 104 9.46 -34.21 9.41
CA CYS A 104 8.74 -33.31 10.31
C CYS A 104 7.38 -32.90 9.73
N TYR A 105 7.32 -32.64 8.41
CA TYR A 105 6.06 -32.40 7.72
C TYR A 105 5.11 -33.60 7.84
N ASP A 106 5.60 -34.82 7.63
CA ASP A 106 4.77 -36.03 7.74
C ASP A 106 4.14 -36.16 9.13
N ARG A 107 4.88 -35.84 10.19
CA ARG A 107 4.36 -35.83 11.57
C ARG A 107 3.25 -34.80 11.77
N ILE A 108 3.39 -33.61 11.18
CA ILE A 108 2.36 -32.57 11.21
C ILE A 108 1.09 -33.06 10.50
N ILE A 109 1.22 -33.61 9.29
CA ILE A 109 0.06 -34.08 8.52
C ILE A 109 -0.63 -35.29 9.15
N ALA A 110 0.14 -36.19 9.75
CA ALA A 110 -0.37 -37.35 10.48
C ALA A 110 -1.02 -36.98 11.83
N GLY A 111 -0.91 -35.73 12.29
CA GLY A 111 -1.43 -35.30 13.59
C GLY A 111 -0.66 -35.90 14.78
N THR A 112 0.62 -36.24 14.57
CA THR A 112 1.50 -36.87 15.57
C THR A 112 2.63 -35.96 16.05
N ALA A 113 2.57 -34.68 15.67
CA ALA A 113 3.45 -33.66 16.22
C ALA A 113 3.22 -33.51 17.74
N PRO A 114 4.27 -33.27 18.53
CA PRO A 114 4.15 -33.11 19.97
C PRO A 114 3.33 -31.86 20.33
N LEU A 115 2.61 -31.94 21.45
CA LEU A 115 1.79 -30.85 21.99
C LEU A 115 2.46 -30.11 23.16
N ASP A 116 3.73 -30.40 23.46
CA ASP A 116 4.47 -29.87 24.62
C ASP A 116 5.83 -29.27 24.25
N ARG A 117 6.27 -29.45 23.00
CA ARG A 117 7.57 -28.98 22.47
C ARG A 117 7.53 -28.81 20.96
N ASP A 118 8.60 -28.25 20.43
CA ASP A 118 8.86 -28.18 19.00
C ASP A 118 9.30 -29.54 18.45
N LEU A 119 8.99 -29.79 17.17
CA LEU A 119 9.70 -30.77 16.35
C LEU A 119 11.12 -30.29 16.07
N VAL A 120 12.06 -31.23 16.00
CA VAL A 120 13.45 -30.94 15.68
C VAL A 120 13.75 -31.48 14.27
N PRO A 121 14.00 -30.61 13.27
CA PRO A 121 14.25 -31.07 11.91
C PRO A 121 15.63 -31.70 11.75
N GLY A 122 15.70 -32.70 10.88
CA GLY A 122 16.93 -33.23 10.30
C GLY A 122 17.45 -32.35 9.15
N ASN A 123 18.10 -32.97 8.17
CA ASN A 123 18.60 -32.25 7.00
C ASN A 123 17.47 -32.00 6.00
N ASP A 124 17.49 -30.85 5.32
CA ASP A 124 16.51 -30.51 4.30
C ASP A 124 16.56 -31.53 3.14
N SER A 125 15.39 -31.86 2.60
CA SER A 125 15.27 -32.73 1.44
C SER A 125 15.61 -31.97 0.17
N PRO A 126 16.36 -32.56 -0.78
CA PRO A 126 16.62 -31.94 -2.08
C PRO A 126 15.40 -31.93 -3.02
N SER A 127 14.31 -32.62 -2.66
CA SER A 127 13.14 -32.81 -3.53
C SER A 127 11.81 -32.45 -2.87
N PHE A 128 11.76 -32.30 -1.54
CA PHE A 128 10.56 -31.93 -0.82
C PHE A 128 10.55 -30.44 -0.47
N SER A 129 9.58 -29.71 -1.05
CA SER A 129 9.36 -28.28 -0.83
C SER A 129 8.04 -28.05 -0.09
N ILE A 130 8.10 -27.38 1.06
CA ILE A 130 6.92 -27.11 1.91
C ILE A 130 5.99 -26.07 1.30
N ASN A 131 6.53 -25.16 0.46
CA ASN A 131 5.79 -24.16 -0.31
C ASN A 131 4.61 -24.75 -1.10
N LYS A 132 4.74 -26.01 -1.51
CA LYS A 132 3.75 -26.73 -2.33
C LYS A 132 2.70 -27.46 -1.50
N ARG A 133 2.80 -27.41 -0.17
CA ARG A 133 2.09 -28.31 0.75
C ARG A 133 1.29 -27.57 1.81
N THR A 134 1.67 -26.36 2.20
CA THR A 134 1.06 -25.69 3.35
C THR A 134 0.59 -24.28 3.02
N VAL A 135 -0.31 -23.78 3.85
CA VAL A 135 -0.57 -22.34 3.94
C VAL A 135 0.62 -21.70 4.66
N GLY A 136 1.29 -20.75 4.03
CA GLY A 136 2.28 -19.90 4.70
C GLY A 136 1.59 -18.74 5.41
N ILE A 137 1.73 -18.65 6.74
CA ILE A 137 1.29 -17.51 7.54
C ILE A 137 2.53 -16.77 8.03
N GLU A 138 2.75 -15.56 7.54
CA GLU A 138 3.79 -14.66 8.02
C GLU A 138 3.23 -13.76 9.11
N VAL A 139 3.94 -13.62 10.22
CA VAL A 139 3.49 -12.84 11.39
C VAL A 139 4.55 -11.81 11.74
N ASP A 140 4.17 -10.54 11.84
CA ASP A 140 5.10 -9.50 12.29
C ASP A 140 5.67 -9.83 13.67
N GLY A 141 7.00 -9.78 13.78
CA GLY A 141 7.72 -10.22 14.97
C GLY A 141 9.23 -10.23 14.74
N ALA A 142 9.96 -9.53 15.62
CA ALA A 142 11.42 -9.43 15.55
C ALA A 142 12.17 -10.72 15.91
N GLY A 143 11.44 -11.71 16.45
CA GLY A 143 12.01 -12.83 17.19
C GLY A 143 12.22 -12.48 18.68
N GLY A 144 12.25 -13.52 19.51
CA GLY A 144 12.41 -13.42 20.97
C GLY A 144 11.24 -14.08 21.72
N ALA A 145 11.37 -14.19 23.04
CA ALA A 145 10.34 -14.80 23.89
C ALA A 145 9.02 -14.02 23.88
N ASP A 146 9.07 -12.71 23.65
CA ASP A 146 7.93 -11.79 23.64
C ASP A 146 7.64 -11.26 22.22
N GLU A 147 7.92 -12.05 21.19
CA GLU A 147 7.83 -11.61 19.79
C GLU A 147 6.41 -11.20 19.37
N TRP A 148 5.37 -11.78 20.01
CA TRP A 148 3.97 -11.51 19.71
C TRP A 148 3.21 -11.12 20.99
N ASP A 149 2.52 -9.99 20.92
CA ASP A 149 1.53 -9.65 21.93
C ASP A 149 0.28 -10.54 21.84
N ASP A 150 -0.59 -10.44 22.84
CA ASP A 150 -1.79 -11.28 22.95
C ASP A 150 -2.70 -11.18 21.71
N TRP A 151 -2.84 -9.99 21.12
CA TRP A 151 -3.62 -9.81 19.89
C TRP A 151 -2.99 -10.58 18.72
N THR A 152 -1.68 -10.44 18.52
CA THR A 152 -0.95 -11.06 17.42
C THR A 152 -0.92 -12.57 17.56
N TYR A 153 -0.70 -13.07 18.78
CA TYR A 153 -0.77 -14.49 19.11
C TYR A 153 -2.16 -15.07 18.82
N ARG A 154 -3.22 -14.43 19.34
CA ARG A 154 -4.61 -14.87 19.11
C ARG A 154 -5.00 -14.83 17.64
N ALA A 155 -4.61 -13.80 16.89
CA ALA A 155 -4.86 -13.70 15.46
C ALA A 155 -4.22 -14.87 14.71
N THR A 156 -2.99 -15.25 15.10
CA THR A 156 -2.24 -16.34 14.48
C THR A 156 -2.85 -17.71 14.82
N VAL A 157 -3.22 -17.93 16.08
CA VAL A 157 -3.93 -19.14 16.55
C VAL A 157 -5.27 -19.27 15.83
N ALA A 158 -6.10 -18.24 15.85
CA ALA A 158 -7.42 -18.25 15.21
C ALA A 158 -7.30 -18.49 13.70
N THR A 159 -6.34 -17.85 13.02
CA THR A 159 -6.14 -18.05 11.58
C THR A 159 -5.71 -19.49 11.27
N SER A 160 -4.85 -20.08 12.09
CA SER A 160 -4.40 -21.47 11.95
C SER A 160 -5.54 -22.47 12.21
N ALA A 161 -6.35 -22.23 13.24
CA ALA A 161 -7.54 -23.01 13.56
C ALA A 161 -8.59 -22.93 12.44
N ALA A 162 -8.87 -21.73 11.93
CA ALA A 162 -9.81 -21.54 10.83
C ALA A 162 -9.35 -22.27 9.56
N CYS A 163 -8.05 -22.19 9.23
CA CYS A 163 -7.46 -22.98 8.15
C CYS A 163 -7.68 -24.49 8.34
N HIS A 164 -7.44 -25.00 9.55
CA HIS A 164 -7.60 -26.42 9.89
C HIS A 164 -9.05 -26.89 9.78
N GLN A 165 -9.98 -26.11 10.33
CA GLN A 165 -11.41 -26.44 10.33
C GLN A 165 -12.01 -26.41 8.93
N VAL A 166 -11.72 -25.37 8.14
CA VAL A 166 -12.26 -25.24 6.77
C VAL A 166 -11.73 -26.34 5.86
N ALA A 167 -10.50 -26.80 6.09
CA ALA A 167 -9.93 -27.90 5.32
C ALA A 167 -10.46 -29.28 5.74
N GLY A 168 -11.24 -29.36 6.83
CA GLY A 168 -11.80 -30.61 7.34
C GLY A 168 -10.74 -31.58 7.87
N TRP A 169 -9.62 -31.07 8.40
CA TRP A 169 -8.58 -31.94 8.95
C TRP A 169 -8.99 -32.52 10.32
N PRO A 170 -8.57 -33.74 10.66
CA PRO A 170 -8.94 -34.38 11.92
C PRO A 170 -8.51 -33.58 13.15
N THR A 171 -9.29 -33.63 14.22
CA THR A 171 -9.00 -33.03 15.54
C THR A 171 -8.71 -34.07 16.62
N THR A 172 -8.67 -35.36 16.26
CA THR A 172 -8.39 -36.49 17.17
C THR A 172 -6.92 -36.62 17.58
N GLY A 173 -6.05 -35.73 17.09
CA GLY A 173 -4.63 -35.66 17.38
C GLY A 173 -4.14 -34.22 17.33
N ALA A 174 -2.84 -34.00 17.13
CA ALA A 174 -2.31 -32.66 16.94
C ALA A 174 -2.90 -32.02 15.67
N PRO A 175 -3.19 -30.71 15.67
CA PRO A 175 -3.64 -30.02 14.48
C PRO A 175 -2.51 -29.95 13.46
N ARG A 176 -2.83 -29.80 12.17
CA ARG A 176 -1.83 -29.80 11.09
C ARG A 176 -1.13 -28.45 10.98
N VAL A 177 -0.53 -28.00 12.07
CA VAL A 177 0.09 -26.68 12.23
C VAL A 177 1.51 -26.85 12.74
N GLY A 178 2.47 -26.40 11.93
CA GLY A 178 3.89 -26.38 12.26
C GLY A 178 4.51 -25.00 12.07
N ALA A 179 5.81 -24.90 12.35
CA ALA A 179 6.62 -23.70 12.19
C ALA A 179 7.80 -23.91 11.25
N HIS A 180 8.38 -22.84 10.72
CA HIS A 180 9.57 -22.95 9.88
C HIS A 180 10.73 -23.66 10.60
N LYS A 181 10.96 -23.34 11.89
CA LYS A 181 11.96 -23.99 12.75
C LYS A 181 11.75 -25.49 12.94
N GLU A 182 10.52 -25.95 12.80
CA GLU A 182 10.16 -27.37 12.91
C GLU A 182 10.46 -28.13 11.61
N HIS A 183 10.63 -27.41 10.49
CA HIS A 183 10.81 -27.97 9.16
C HIS A 183 12.23 -27.80 8.60
N THR A 184 13.02 -26.84 9.07
CA THR A 184 14.42 -26.66 8.63
C THR A 184 15.34 -26.18 9.74
N LYS A 185 16.60 -26.60 9.69
CA LYS A 185 17.67 -26.09 10.57
C LYS A 185 18.12 -24.69 10.20
N ARG A 186 17.78 -24.20 9.00
CA ARG A 186 18.17 -22.86 8.52
C ARG A 186 17.52 -21.73 9.33
N LYS A 187 16.42 -22.04 10.03
CA LYS A 187 15.54 -21.07 10.69
C LYS A 187 15.21 -21.50 12.13
N PRO A 188 16.20 -21.63 13.03
CA PRO A 188 16.02 -22.31 14.31
C PRO A 188 15.06 -21.62 15.29
N ALA A 189 14.62 -20.41 15.01
CA ALA A 189 13.81 -19.60 15.92
C ALA A 189 12.61 -18.91 15.22
N ASP A 190 12.15 -19.50 14.11
CA ASP A 190 11.08 -18.95 13.27
C ASP A 190 9.82 -19.82 13.36
N PRO A 191 8.76 -19.37 14.07
CA PRO A 191 8.77 -18.40 15.17
C PRO A 191 9.45 -18.92 16.47
N PHE A 192 9.68 -18.04 17.45
CA PHE A 192 10.21 -18.40 18.77
C PHE A 192 9.18 -19.14 19.65
N VAL A 193 7.88 -18.86 19.45
CA VAL A 193 6.78 -19.53 20.16
C VAL A 193 6.96 -21.04 20.25
N ASN A 194 6.73 -21.64 21.42
CA ASN A 194 6.71 -23.09 21.58
C ASN A 194 5.51 -23.68 20.81
N MET A 195 5.80 -24.41 19.75
CA MET A 195 4.79 -24.90 18.83
C MET A 195 3.95 -26.05 19.40
N GLY A 196 4.45 -26.75 20.41
CA GLY A 196 3.64 -27.69 21.18
C GLY A 196 2.49 -26.99 21.90
N THR A 197 2.81 -25.94 22.65
CA THR A 197 1.80 -25.08 23.29
C THR A 197 0.89 -24.43 22.25
N PHE A 198 1.45 -23.86 21.19
CA PHE A 198 0.67 -23.25 20.11
C PHE A 198 -0.34 -24.22 19.49
N ARG A 199 0.05 -25.48 19.27
CA ARG A 199 -0.87 -26.52 18.78
C ARG A 199 -1.99 -26.85 19.76
N ARG A 200 -1.74 -26.82 21.08
CA ARG A 200 -2.82 -26.96 22.07
C ARG A 200 -3.77 -25.77 21.98
N ASP A 201 -3.25 -24.57 21.87
CA ASP A 201 -4.04 -23.35 21.74
C ASP A 201 -4.89 -23.35 20.46
N VAL A 202 -4.37 -23.92 19.35
CA VAL A 202 -5.16 -24.16 18.14
C VAL A 202 -6.29 -25.17 18.38
N LEU A 203 -6.05 -26.27 19.11
CA LEU A 203 -7.11 -27.22 19.47
C LEU A 203 -8.16 -26.57 20.39
N ASP A 204 -7.72 -25.76 21.35
CA ASP A 204 -8.59 -25.02 22.25
C ASP A 204 -9.42 -24.01 21.48
N CYS A 205 -8.84 -23.31 20.50
CA CYS A 205 -9.54 -22.40 19.61
C CYS A 205 -10.53 -23.13 18.67
N LEU A 206 -10.20 -24.34 18.21
CA LEU A 206 -11.13 -25.17 17.42
C LEU A 206 -12.35 -25.60 18.24
N ALA A 207 -12.15 -25.87 19.54
CA ALA A 207 -13.24 -26.22 20.46
C ALA A 207 -14.04 -24.98 20.91
N ASN A 208 -13.33 -23.88 21.19
CA ASN A 208 -13.86 -22.63 21.71
C ASN A 208 -13.22 -21.47 20.93
N PRO A 209 -13.87 -20.97 19.86
CA PRO A 209 -13.26 -19.96 19.00
C PRO A 209 -12.72 -18.73 19.72
N TRP A 210 -11.46 -18.38 19.44
CA TRP A 210 -10.81 -17.20 20.00
C TRP A 210 -11.08 -16.00 19.11
N GLY A 211 -11.79 -15.00 19.63
CA GLY A 211 -11.90 -13.68 19.01
C GLY A 211 -10.70 -12.77 19.31
N PRO A 212 -10.75 -11.51 18.88
CA PRO A 212 -9.76 -10.54 19.32
C PRO A 212 -9.88 -10.31 20.84
N ALA A 213 -8.77 -10.17 21.55
CA ALA A 213 -8.79 -9.90 22.99
C ALA A 213 -9.29 -8.49 23.35
N ALA A 214 -9.27 -7.57 22.38
CA ALA A 214 -9.77 -6.21 22.48
C ALA A 214 -10.31 -5.73 21.13
N GLU A 215 -11.20 -4.74 21.16
CA GLU A 215 -11.53 -3.95 19.96
C GLU A 215 -10.27 -3.30 19.38
N ARG A 216 -10.28 -2.95 18.09
CA ARG A 216 -9.15 -2.26 17.46
C ARG A 216 -8.84 -0.99 18.28
N PRO A 217 -7.57 -0.74 18.66
CA PRO A 217 -7.20 0.47 19.40
C PRO A 217 -7.75 1.73 18.72
N GLU A 218 -8.14 2.73 19.52
CA GLU A 218 -8.70 4.00 19.02
C GLU A 218 -7.82 4.64 17.94
N PHE A 219 -6.50 4.55 18.12
CA PHE A 219 -5.51 4.92 17.11
C PHE A 219 -4.52 3.78 16.88
N VAL A 220 -4.31 3.46 15.61
CA VAL A 220 -3.22 2.61 15.13
C VAL A 220 -2.18 3.50 14.44
N LEU A 221 -0.89 3.14 14.52
CA LEU A 221 0.18 3.95 13.95
C LEU A 221 -0.06 4.24 12.46
N GLY A 222 -0.17 5.54 12.13
CA GLY A 222 -0.48 6.03 10.78
C GLY A 222 -1.94 6.49 10.59
N ASP A 223 -2.83 6.25 11.55
CA ASP A 223 -4.22 6.76 11.54
C ASP A 223 -4.28 8.29 11.76
N ARG A 224 -3.28 8.86 12.45
CA ARG A 224 -3.13 10.29 12.73
C ARG A 224 -1.68 10.74 12.62
N VAL A 225 -1.46 12.06 12.58
CA VAL A 225 -0.13 12.67 12.63
C VAL A 225 0.31 12.76 14.09
N LEU A 226 1.50 12.25 14.43
CA LEU A 226 2.05 12.35 15.78
C LEU A 226 3.11 13.45 15.86
N SER A 227 3.10 14.23 16.94
CA SER A 227 4.13 15.26 17.19
C SER A 227 4.22 15.67 18.66
N ARG A 228 5.35 16.27 19.06
CA ARG A 228 5.50 16.81 20.41
C ARG A 228 4.51 17.93 20.71
N ASN A 229 4.18 18.75 19.72
CA ASN A 229 3.21 19.85 19.87
C ASN A 229 1.74 19.37 19.88
N GLY A 230 1.49 18.06 19.83
CA GLY A 230 0.17 17.44 19.95
C GLY A 230 -0.11 16.73 21.29
N THR A 231 0.86 16.68 22.22
CA THR A 231 0.76 15.91 23.48
C THR A 231 0.35 14.45 23.30
N ASP A 232 0.66 13.86 22.14
CA ASP A 232 0.17 12.56 21.71
C ASP A 232 0.61 11.43 22.64
N ARG A 233 -0.34 10.55 22.94
CA ARG A 233 -0.16 9.33 23.72
C ARG A 233 -1.06 8.23 23.17
N GLY A 234 -0.65 6.98 23.40
CA GLY A 234 -1.46 5.82 23.08
C GLY A 234 -0.66 4.70 22.41
N PRO A 235 -1.35 3.61 22.03
CA PRO A 235 -0.73 2.44 21.40
C PRO A 235 0.03 2.76 20.11
N ASP A 236 -0.47 3.72 19.31
CA ASP A 236 0.21 4.20 18.10
C ASP A 236 1.56 4.88 18.38
N VAL A 237 1.67 5.59 19.50
CA VAL A 237 2.93 6.19 19.96
C VAL A 237 3.89 5.13 20.50
N GLU A 238 3.38 4.15 21.25
CA GLU A 238 4.19 3.02 21.72
C GLU A 238 4.77 2.22 20.55
N ASP A 239 3.94 1.94 19.53
CA ASP A 239 4.38 1.28 18.32
C ASP A 239 5.44 2.09 17.55
N LEU A 240 5.27 3.42 17.44
CA LEU A 240 6.30 4.29 16.87
C LEU A 240 7.63 4.15 17.61
N ILE A 241 7.59 4.18 18.95
CA ILE A 241 8.78 4.07 19.80
C ILE A 241 9.45 2.71 19.58
N ARG A 242 8.68 1.62 19.51
CA ARG A 242 9.20 0.29 19.18
C ARG A 242 9.90 0.23 17.83
N LEU A 243 9.31 0.83 16.79
CA LEU A 243 9.95 0.89 15.46
C LEU A 243 11.26 1.69 15.50
N LEU A 244 11.30 2.81 16.21
CA LEU A 244 12.54 3.58 16.40
C LEU A 244 13.57 2.77 17.21
N ASN A 245 13.17 2.10 18.28
CA ASN A 245 14.07 1.26 19.08
C ASN A 245 14.69 0.13 18.26
N ALA A 246 13.90 -0.47 17.38
CA ALA A 246 14.38 -1.49 16.45
C ALA A 246 15.44 -0.97 15.45
N LEU A 247 15.45 0.34 15.20
CA LEU A 247 16.48 1.04 14.42
C LEU A 247 17.65 1.58 15.26
N GLY A 248 17.66 1.29 16.58
CA GLY A 248 18.77 1.61 17.48
C GLY A 248 18.65 2.93 18.26
N PHE A 249 17.45 3.54 18.33
CA PHE A 249 17.29 4.85 18.99
C PHE A 249 17.25 4.83 20.53
N GLY A 250 17.00 3.68 21.18
CA GLY A 250 17.15 3.52 22.64
C GLY A 250 16.20 4.37 23.52
N LEU A 251 14.97 4.55 23.06
CA LEU A 251 13.89 5.31 23.70
C LEU A 251 13.13 4.49 24.75
N VAL A 252 12.50 5.18 25.71
CA VAL A 252 11.59 4.56 26.69
C VAL A 252 10.23 4.32 26.06
N GLU A 253 9.72 3.08 26.12
CA GLU A 253 8.39 2.68 25.64
C GLU A 253 7.29 3.05 26.65
N ASP A 254 7.12 4.35 26.92
CA ASP A 254 6.07 4.85 27.85
C ASP A 254 4.81 5.35 27.13
N GLY A 255 4.75 5.16 25.81
CA GLY A 255 3.63 5.56 24.95
C GLY A 255 3.43 7.07 24.86
N LYS A 256 4.45 7.89 25.13
CA LYS A 256 4.37 9.36 25.07
C LYS A 256 5.28 9.96 24.02
N PHE A 257 4.74 10.89 23.22
CA PHE A 257 5.53 11.61 22.23
C PHE A 257 6.29 12.79 22.88
N GLY A 258 7.40 12.48 23.54
CA GLY A 258 8.26 13.45 24.23
C GLY A 258 9.39 14.02 23.37
N PRO A 259 10.21 14.96 23.91
CA PRO A 259 11.37 15.53 23.20
C PRO A 259 12.37 14.50 22.67
N ALA A 260 12.58 13.39 23.39
CA ALA A 260 13.47 12.32 22.94
C ALA A 260 12.91 11.59 21.70
N VAL A 261 11.60 11.33 21.67
CA VAL A 261 10.92 10.72 20.52
C VAL A 261 10.97 11.65 19.32
N GLU A 262 10.67 12.94 19.51
CA GLU A 262 10.77 13.96 18.45
C GLU A 262 12.19 14.02 17.85
N THR A 263 13.22 14.03 18.70
CA THR A 263 14.63 14.03 18.26
C THR A 263 14.95 12.80 17.43
N ALA A 264 14.52 11.60 17.87
CA ALA A 264 14.71 10.36 17.13
C ALA A 264 13.97 10.37 15.78
N VAL A 265 12.74 10.89 15.74
CA VAL A 265 11.96 11.04 14.51
C VAL A 265 12.67 11.97 13.52
N ILE A 266 13.14 13.14 13.96
CA ILE A 266 13.89 14.09 13.12
C ILE A 266 15.15 13.42 12.55
N GLN A 267 15.92 12.72 13.39
CA GLN A 267 17.12 12.03 12.95
C GLN A 267 16.81 10.90 11.96
N PHE A 268 15.78 10.10 12.21
CA PHE A 268 15.30 9.08 11.29
C PHE A 268 14.89 9.69 9.94
N GLN A 269 14.06 10.73 9.97
CA GLN A 269 13.60 11.43 8.76
C GLN A 269 14.78 11.99 7.96
N SER A 270 15.73 12.65 8.62
CA SER A 270 16.92 13.20 7.98
C SER A 270 17.77 12.12 7.31
N THR A 271 17.95 10.97 7.96
CA THR A 271 18.78 9.87 7.42
C THR A 271 18.10 9.12 6.28
N HIS A 272 16.77 9.19 6.18
CA HIS A 272 15.97 8.47 5.18
C HIS A 272 15.41 9.38 4.08
N GLY A 273 15.92 10.61 3.96
CA GLY A 273 15.56 11.55 2.89
C GLY A 273 14.13 12.08 2.98
N LEU A 274 13.54 12.07 4.17
CA LEU A 274 12.25 12.66 4.48
C LEU A 274 12.44 14.11 4.99
N THR A 275 11.34 14.87 5.05
CA THR A 275 11.33 16.15 5.76
C THR A 275 11.55 15.91 7.25
N ALA A 276 12.67 16.37 7.79
CA ALA A 276 13.09 16.19 9.19
C ALA A 276 12.44 17.22 10.13
N ASP A 277 11.11 17.20 10.20
CA ASP A 277 10.30 18.15 10.98
C ASP A 277 9.77 17.59 12.30
N GLY A 278 10.03 16.31 12.60
CA GLY A 278 9.60 15.68 13.85
C GLY A 278 8.14 15.25 13.85
N PHE A 279 7.40 15.44 12.75
CA PHE A 279 6.02 14.99 12.59
C PHE A 279 5.98 13.60 11.97
N VAL A 280 5.41 12.63 12.69
CA VAL A 280 5.20 11.29 12.17
C VAL A 280 3.91 11.26 11.37
N ARG A 281 4.06 11.39 10.05
CA ARG A 281 3.01 11.17 9.06
C ARG A 281 3.14 9.76 8.48
N LEU A 282 2.18 9.38 7.63
CA LEU A 282 2.16 8.06 6.98
C LEU A 282 3.45 7.78 6.19
N ASP A 283 4.09 8.80 5.59
CA ASP A 283 5.37 8.64 4.89
C ASP A 283 6.52 8.22 5.83
N THR A 284 6.54 8.75 7.05
CA THR A 284 7.49 8.41 8.11
C THR A 284 7.23 6.99 8.61
N VAL A 285 5.95 6.63 8.84
CA VAL A 285 5.56 5.25 9.21
C VAL A 285 5.95 4.24 8.13
N GLU A 286 5.67 4.53 6.85
CA GLU A 286 6.06 3.66 5.74
C GLU A 286 7.58 3.56 5.61
N ALA A 287 8.32 4.65 5.83
CA ALA A 287 9.78 4.63 5.81
C ALA A 287 10.35 3.81 6.97
N LEU A 288 9.80 3.92 8.18
CA LEU A 288 10.18 3.09 9.33
C LEU A 288 9.97 1.61 9.00
N ARG A 289 8.78 1.25 8.48
CA ARG A 289 8.49 -0.11 8.01
C ARG A 289 9.46 -0.58 6.93
N ARG A 290 9.80 0.26 5.96
CA ARG A 290 10.78 -0.08 4.90
C ARG A 290 12.20 -0.25 5.44
N ALA A 291 12.61 0.58 6.38
CA ALA A 291 13.93 0.48 7.02
C ALA A 291 14.06 -0.80 7.87
N LEU A 292 12.95 -1.24 8.47
CA LEU A 292 12.86 -2.46 9.28
C LEU A 292 12.55 -3.72 8.47
N THR A 293 12.09 -3.56 7.23
CA THR A 293 11.94 -4.67 6.29
C THR A 293 13.33 -5.14 5.90
N ARG A 294 13.84 -6.16 6.58
CA ARG A 294 15.23 -6.62 6.47
C ARG A 294 15.66 -6.84 5.01
N PRO A 295 16.60 -6.05 4.48
CA PRO A 295 17.44 -6.44 3.36
C PRO A 295 18.72 -7.04 4.00
N GLY A 296 18.61 -8.23 4.60
CA GLY A 296 19.69 -8.72 5.46
C GLY A 296 19.35 -9.96 6.28
N SER A 297 18.90 -11.02 5.65
CA SER A 297 19.53 -12.32 5.88
C SER A 297 19.96 -12.81 4.51
N THR A 298 21.20 -13.26 4.40
CA THR A 298 21.56 -14.27 3.41
C THR A 298 20.79 -15.55 3.77
N ASP A 299 19.48 -15.55 3.61
CA ASP A 299 18.72 -16.78 3.48
C ASP A 299 18.93 -17.21 2.05
N THR A 300 19.88 -18.11 1.86
CA THR A 300 19.87 -18.99 0.70
C THR A 300 18.63 -19.88 0.80
N GLU A 301 17.45 -19.32 0.57
CA GLU A 301 16.39 -20.09 -0.07
C GLU A 301 16.95 -20.48 -1.42
N THR A 302 17.31 -21.76 -1.56
CA THR A 302 17.72 -22.32 -2.85
C THR A 302 16.56 -22.09 -3.81
N PRO A 303 16.73 -21.29 -4.89
CA PRO A 303 15.66 -21.05 -5.84
C PRO A 303 15.22 -22.39 -6.42
N GLU A 304 13.95 -22.71 -6.29
CA GLU A 304 13.37 -23.86 -6.98
C GLU A 304 13.37 -23.55 -8.48
N ALA A 305 14.31 -24.14 -9.23
CA ALA A 305 14.32 -24.03 -10.68
C ALA A 305 13.04 -24.66 -11.23
N ALA A 306 12.36 -23.93 -12.12
CA ALA A 306 11.19 -24.45 -12.82
C ALA A 306 11.61 -25.62 -13.73
N PRO A 307 10.91 -26.77 -13.73
CA PRO A 307 11.05 -27.74 -14.80
C PRO A 307 10.44 -27.14 -16.07
N GLY A 308 11.21 -27.08 -17.14
CA GLY A 308 10.69 -26.79 -18.48
C GLY A 308 9.94 -28.00 -19.01
N GLU A 309 8.80 -27.76 -19.67
CA GLU A 309 8.18 -28.73 -20.57
C GLU A 309 7.56 -28.01 -21.78
N ASP A 310 7.69 -28.71 -22.90
CA ASP A 310 7.53 -28.29 -24.28
C ASP A 310 6.10 -27.85 -24.66
N ALA A 311 6.02 -26.83 -25.50
CA ALA A 311 4.78 -26.39 -26.13
C ALA A 311 4.62 -27.00 -27.53
N VAL A 312 3.57 -27.80 -27.75
CA VAL A 312 2.93 -27.96 -29.06
C VAL A 312 1.67 -27.09 -29.07
N GLY A 313 1.57 -26.22 -30.08
CA GLY A 313 0.76 -25.01 -30.03
C GLY A 313 -0.70 -25.09 -30.50
N VAL A 314 -1.37 -23.95 -30.30
CA VAL A 314 -2.50 -23.41 -31.10
C VAL A 314 -2.30 -21.87 -31.10
N PRO A 315 -2.38 -21.16 -32.24
CA PRO A 315 -2.26 -19.70 -32.22
C PRO A 315 -3.58 -19.05 -31.76
N PRO A 316 -3.58 -18.07 -30.84
CA PRO A 316 -4.78 -17.33 -30.49
C PRO A 316 -5.07 -16.23 -31.51
N ALA A 317 -6.36 -15.94 -31.71
CA ALA A 317 -6.87 -14.81 -32.49
C ALA A 317 -6.34 -13.46 -31.93
N PRO A 318 -6.25 -12.39 -32.76
CA PRO A 318 -5.70 -11.12 -32.31
C PRO A 318 -6.52 -10.52 -31.15
N PRO A 319 -5.86 -9.92 -30.13
CA PRO A 319 -6.55 -9.37 -28.97
C PRO A 319 -7.38 -8.15 -29.34
N ALA A 320 -8.55 -8.02 -28.72
CA ALA A 320 -9.35 -6.80 -28.76
C ALA A 320 -8.56 -5.63 -28.15
N VAL A 321 -8.59 -4.47 -28.82
CA VAL A 321 -7.92 -3.24 -28.36
C VAL A 321 -8.43 -2.86 -26.98
N ARG A 322 -7.54 -2.73 -25.99
CA ARG A 322 -7.91 -2.28 -24.65
C ARG A 322 -8.06 -0.76 -24.65
N GLU A 323 -9.18 -0.28 -24.11
CA GLU A 323 -9.43 1.16 -23.99
C GLU A 323 -10.08 1.54 -22.65
N ARG A 324 -9.89 2.78 -22.23
CA ARG A 324 -10.48 3.35 -21.01
C ARG A 324 -10.85 4.82 -21.19
N THR A 325 -12.14 5.12 -21.11
CA THR A 325 -12.64 6.49 -20.99
C THR A 325 -12.85 6.88 -19.52
N PHE A 326 -12.43 8.10 -19.15
CA PHE A 326 -12.60 8.62 -17.80
C PHE A 326 -12.75 10.15 -17.77
N ARG A 327 -13.32 10.65 -16.66
CA ARG A 327 -13.39 12.09 -16.36
C ARG A 327 -12.22 12.47 -15.45
N PHE A 328 -11.51 13.51 -15.86
CA PHE A 328 -10.38 14.12 -15.17
C PHE A 328 -10.72 15.57 -14.81
N GLY A 329 -10.42 15.99 -13.58
CA GLY A 329 -10.63 17.36 -13.13
C GLY A 329 -9.31 18.08 -12.84
N GLN A 330 -9.17 19.31 -13.31
CA GLN A 330 -8.12 20.24 -12.86
C GLN A 330 -8.79 21.38 -12.10
N ALA A 331 -8.29 21.71 -10.91
CA ALA A 331 -8.75 22.86 -10.16
C ALA A 331 -7.66 23.43 -9.24
N ASN A 332 -7.47 24.75 -9.30
CA ASN A 332 -6.99 25.53 -8.16
C ASN A 332 -8.23 25.81 -7.28
N LEU A 333 -8.18 25.41 -6.00
CA LEU A 333 -9.31 25.55 -5.07
C LEU A 333 -9.08 26.58 -3.97
N GLN A 334 -8.11 27.47 -4.16
CA GLN A 334 -7.73 28.56 -3.28
C GLN A 334 -7.33 28.12 -1.85
N ALA A 335 -6.08 28.33 -1.52
CA ALA A 335 -5.58 28.23 -0.17
C ALA A 335 -5.91 29.57 0.48
N GLU A 336 -6.92 29.59 1.34
CA GLU A 336 -7.15 30.59 2.40
C GLU A 336 -6.37 31.89 2.18
N ARG A 337 -6.79 32.72 1.20
CA ARG A 337 -6.08 33.90 0.67
C ARG A 337 -4.83 34.27 1.48
N PHE A 338 -3.65 33.71 1.15
CA PHE A 338 -2.38 33.88 1.88
C PHE A 338 -2.50 34.63 3.23
N GLY A 339 -2.91 33.92 4.28
CA GLY A 339 -3.21 34.51 5.61
C GLY A 339 -4.69 34.63 5.97
N GLY A 340 -5.59 34.10 5.13
CA GLY A 340 -7.00 33.89 5.47
C GLY A 340 -7.20 32.75 6.47
N LEU A 341 -8.41 32.62 7.01
CA LEU A 341 -8.77 31.49 7.87
C LEU A 341 -8.87 30.20 7.04
N PRO A 342 -8.45 29.06 7.60
CA PRO A 342 -9.26 27.85 7.69
C PRO A 342 -10.38 27.65 6.67
N ASP A 343 -10.23 27.02 5.49
CA ASP A 343 -11.42 26.56 4.74
C ASP A 343 -11.47 25.04 4.61
N ASP A 344 -11.99 24.45 5.68
CA ASP A 344 -12.32 23.04 5.86
C ASP A 344 -13.82 22.75 5.61
N SER A 345 -14.55 23.67 4.98
CA SER A 345 -15.98 23.48 4.74
C SER A 345 -16.26 22.44 3.65
N SER A 346 -17.44 21.82 3.71
CA SER A 346 -17.87 20.79 2.75
C SER A 346 -18.06 21.28 1.31
N ARG A 347 -18.07 22.60 1.07
CA ARG A 347 -18.47 23.20 -0.22
C ARG A 347 -17.63 22.71 -1.40
N ARG A 348 -16.31 22.60 -1.22
CA ARG A 348 -15.37 22.11 -2.24
C ARG A 348 -15.60 20.63 -2.53
N GLY A 349 -15.79 19.83 -1.48
CA GLY A 349 -16.07 18.40 -1.60
C GLY A 349 -17.39 18.14 -2.34
N LYS A 350 -18.45 18.87 -1.99
CA LYS A 350 -19.75 18.80 -2.67
C LYS A 350 -19.66 19.23 -4.13
N PHE A 351 -18.95 20.32 -4.43
CA PHE A 351 -18.73 20.75 -5.81
C PHE A 351 -18.02 19.67 -6.65
N LEU A 352 -16.95 19.06 -6.13
CA LEU A 352 -16.28 17.94 -6.81
C LEU A 352 -17.21 16.74 -7.00
N LYS A 353 -18.00 16.40 -5.97
CA LYS A 353 -18.91 15.24 -5.97
C LYS A 353 -20.10 15.41 -6.91
N GLU A 354 -20.73 16.57 -6.91
CA GLU A 354 -22.04 16.82 -7.49
C GLU A 354 -21.97 17.52 -8.84
N ILE A 355 -20.89 18.26 -9.11
CA ILE A 355 -20.71 19.01 -10.35
C ILE A 355 -19.61 18.38 -11.20
N MET A 356 -18.36 18.31 -10.72
CA MET A 356 -17.23 17.84 -11.55
C MET A 356 -17.30 16.34 -11.86
N LYS A 357 -17.63 15.51 -10.87
CA LYS A 357 -17.84 14.04 -11.02
C LYS A 357 -16.68 13.30 -11.68
N CYS A 358 -15.45 13.71 -11.41
CA CYS A 358 -14.25 13.07 -11.96
C CYS A 358 -13.81 11.86 -11.14
N SER A 359 -13.18 10.89 -11.82
CA SER A 359 -12.53 9.76 -11.15
C SER A 359 -11.08 10.04 -10.77
N VAL A 360 -10.49 11.11 -11.31
CA VAL A 360 -9.13 11.56 -11.05
C VAL A 360 -9.13 13.08 -11.06
N TYR A 361 -8.41 13.70 -10.13
CA TYR A 361 -8.25 15.15 -10.02
C TYR A 361 -6.77 15.52 -9.83
N ALA A 362 -6.34 16.58 -10.51
CA ALA A 362 -5.15 17.36 -10.17
C ALA A 362 -5.62 18.64 -9.48
N LEU A 363 -5.36 18.73 -8.18
CA LEU A 363 -5.77 19.87 -7.36
C LEU A 363 -4.55 20.64 -6.89
N CYS A 364 -4.68 21.96 -6.83
CA CYS A 364 -3.70 22.87 -6.23
C CYS A 364 -4.36 23.83 -5.25
N GLU A 365 -3.55 24.39 -4.37
CA GLU A 365 -3.96 25.22 -3.25
C GLU A 365 -4.96 24.56 -2.29
N VAL A 366 -4.79 23.26 -2.02
CA VAL A 366 -5.63 22.53 -1.08
C VAL A 366 -4.80 22.16 0.14
N SER A 367 -5.09 22.77 1.30
CA SER A 367 -4.45 22.43 2.58
C SER A 367 -4.77 20.99 2.99
N SER A 368 -4.06 20.46 4.01
CA SER A 368 -4.36 19.14 4.55
C SER A 368 -5.81 19.02 5.05
N ASP A 369 -6.31 20.04 5.74
CA ASP A 369 -7.67 20.04 6.28
C ASP A 369 -8.71 20.16 5.17
N ALA A 370 -8.48 21.04 4.19
CA ALA A 370 -9.33 21.14 3.00
C ALA A 370 -9.37 19.81 2.21
N ARG A 371 -8.25 19.07 2.11
CA ARG A 371 -8.24 17.74 1.48
C ARG A 371 -9.08 16.73 2.27
N ASN A 372 -9.00 16.76 3.59
CA ASN A 372 -9.80 15.89 4.45
C ASN A 372 -11.29 16.21 4.31
N ALA A 373 -11.68 17.49 4.31
CA ALA A 373 -13.05 17.93 4.09
C ALA A 373 -13.59 17.52 2.70
N ILE A 374 -12.78 17.67 1.66
CA ILE A 374 -13.12 17.21 0.30
C ILE A 374 -13.34 15.69 0.29
N ARG A 375 -12.46 14.93 0.93
CA ARG A 375 -12.56 13.47 1.00
C ARG A 375 -13.72 12.99 1.86
N ALA A 376 -14.12 13.73 2.90
CA ALA A 376 -15.31 13.42 3.68
C ALA A 376 -16.56 13.37 2.79
N GLU A 377 -16.70 14.31 1.86
CA GLU A 377 -17.82 14.35 0.91
C GLU A 377 -17.73 13.28 -0.18
N LEU A 378 -16.53 13.05 -0.71
CA LEU A 378 -16.29 12.09 -1.81
C LEU A 378 -16.23 10.62 -1.34
N GLY A 379 -15.98 10.40 -0.05
CA GLY A 379 -15.75 9.11 0.58
C GLY A 379 -14.28 8.91 0.94
N MET A 380 -13.94 9.04 2.22
CA MET A 380 -12.57 8.98 2.76
C MET A 380 -11.82 7.71 2.38
N SER A 381 -12.47 6.55 2.43
CA SER A 381 -11.88 5.27 2.05
C SER A 381 -11.77 5.09 0.53
N ARG A 382 -12.67 5.73 -0.23
CA ARG A 382 -12.79 5.63 -1.69
C ARG A 382 -11.84 6.56 -2.42
N PHE A 383 -11.82 7.84 -2.09
CA PHE A 383 -10.95 8.80 -2.74
C PHE A 383 -9.61 8.89 -2.02
N LYS A 384 -8.56 8.44 -2.70
CA LYS A 384 -7.17 8.42 -2.21
C LYS A 384 -6.43 9.63 -2.73
N VAL A 385 -5.44 10.10 -1.98
CA VAL A 385 -4.72 11.35 -2.28
C VAL A 385 -3.22 11.18 -2.04
N PHE A 386 -2.41 11.79 -2.91
CA PHE A 386 -1.01 12.06 -2.62
C PHE A 386 -0.73 13.55 -2.79
N PRO A 387 -0.31 14.24 -1.71
CA PRO A 387 0.03 15.66 -1.78
C PRO A 387 1.56 15.91 -1.81
N ILE A 388 1.92 17.11 -2.26
CA ILE A 388 3.14 17.82 -1.89
C ILE A 388 2.72 19.25 -1.52
N GLY A 389 2.90 19.62 -0.25
CA GLY A 389 2.38 20.89 0.25
C GLY A 389 0.87 21.02 0.01
N PHE A 390 0.50 21.96 -0.85
CA PHE A 390 -0.89 22.27 -1.20
C PHE A 390 -1.30 21.73 -2.58
N VAL A 391 -0.41 21.01 -3.25
CA VAL A 391 -0.65 20.34 -4.53
C VAL A 391 -0.98 18.89 -4.28
N CYS A 392 -1.97 18.31 -4.95
CA CYS A 392 -2.23 16.88 -4.85
C CYS A 392 -2.83 16.26 -6.12
N VAL A 393 -2.66 14.94 -6.21
CA VAL A 393 -3.46 14.09 -7.10
C VAL A 393 -4.42 13.30 -6.23
N LEU A 394 -5.71 13.35 -6.57
CA LEU A 394 -6.81 12.69 -5.86
C LEU A 394 -7.54 11.75 -6.83
N TRP A 395 -7.82 10.50 -6.46
CA TRP A 395 -8.47 9.53 -7.36
C TRP A 395 -9.45 8.60 -6.67
N ASP A 396 -10.42 8.12 -7.45
CA ASP A 396 -11.42 7.11 -7.06
C ASP A 396 -10.79 5.72 -7.10
N SER A 397 -10.51 5.14 -5.92
CA SER A 397 -9.85 3.83 -5.81
C SER A 397 -10.69 2.65 -6.27
N THR A 398 -12.00 2.83 -6.47
CA THR A 398 -12.85 1.81 -7.13
C THR A 398 -12.58 1.71 -8.62
N LYS A 399 -11.89 2.72 -9.19
CA LYS A 399 -11.60 2.82 -10.62
C LYS A 399 -10.11 2.76 -10.94
N TRP A 400 -9.27 3.22 -10.01
CA TRP A 400 -7.84 3.35 -10.22
C TRP A 400 -7.04 2.84 -9.02
N GLU A 401 -6.07 1.97 -9.25
CA GLU A 401 -5.01 1.68 -8.27
C GLU A 401 -3.77 2.52 -8.59
N HIS A 402 -3.09 3.04 -7.57
CA HIS A 402 -1.79 3.68 -7.81
C HIS A 402 -0.69 2.61 -7.89
N THR A 403 0.33 2.84 -8.70
CA THR A 403 1.48 1.92 -8.85
C THR A 403 2.83 2.59 -8.61
N ALA A 404 2.90 3.92 -8.68
CA ALA A 404 4.08 4.70 -8.32
C ALA A 404 3.69 6.15 -8.03
N LYS A 405 4.55 6.87 -7.31
CA LYS A 405 4.46 8.32 -7.14
C LYS A 405 5.85 8.96 -7.16
N LYS A 406 5.94 10.24 -7.50
CA LYS A 406 7.16 11.04 -7.36
C LYS A 406 6.77 12.52 -7.25
N SER A 407 7.48 13.27 -6.42
CA SER A 407 7.22 14.70 -6.24
C SER A 407 8.46 15.55 -6.55
N VAL A 408 8.23 16.83 -6.78
CA VAL A 408 9.24 17.86 -6.98
C VAL A 408 8.84 19.08 -6.16
N ASP A 409 9.71 19.50 -5.25
CA ASP A 409 9.55 20.75 -4.50
C ASP A 409 10.06 21.96 -5.32
N PHE A 410 9.34 23.07 -5.25
CA PHE A 410 9.73 24.36 -5.83
C PHE A 410 10.32 25.33 -4.80
N GLY A 411 10.59 24.86 -3.57
CA GLY A 411 11.29 25.60 -2.52
C GLY A 411 10.37 26.46 -1.66
N THR A 412 9.08 26.10 -1.59
CA THR A 412 8.11 26.76 -0.70
C THR A 412 7.11 25.73 -0.17
N ALA A 413 6.46 25.99 0.96
CA ALA A 413 5.50 25.05 1.56
C ALA A 413 4.24 24.77 0.71
N VAL A 414 3.95 25.61 -0.30
CA VAL A 414 2.70 25.57 -1.07
C VAL A 414 2.88 25.17 -2.55
N HIS A 415 4.09 25.36 -3.12
CA HIS A 415 4.37 25.14 -4.54
C HIS A 415 5.19 23.87 -4.77
N GLY A 416 4.84 23.12 -5.80
CA GLY A 416 5.51 21.89 -6.17
C GLY A 416 4.77 21.15 -7.27
N ALA A 417 5.21 19.93 -7.55
CA ALA A 417 4.54 19.03 -8.48
C ALA A 417 4.54 17.59 -7.96
N MET A 418 3.46 16.86 -8.21
CA MET A 418 3.26 15.47 -7.80
C MET A 418 2.80 14.65 -9.00
N ARG A 419 3.56 13.60 -9.33
CA ARG A 419 3.13 12.54 -10.24
C ARG A 419 2.57 11.37 -9.45
N VAL A 420 1.43 10.86 -9.88
CA VAL A 420 0.91 9.55 -9.49
C VAL A 420 0.65 8.72 -10.74
N THR A 421 1.17 7.50 -10.75
CA THR A 421 0.92 6.50 -11.79
C THR A 421 -0.33 5.72 -11.40
N LEU A 422 -1.38 5.78 -12.23
CA LEU A 422 -2.67 5.17 -11.98
C LEU A 422 -2.96 4.08 -13.01
N ARG A 423 -3.36 2.90 -12.53
CA ARG A 423 -3.77 1.76 -13.35
C ARG A 423 -5.26 1.53 -13.22
N ASP A 424 -5.97 1.39 -14.35
CA ASP A 424 -7.39 1.07 -14.34
C ASP A 424 -7.63 -0.32 -13.75
N VAL A 425 -8.54 -0.40 -12.78
CA VAL A 425 -8.93 -1.67 -12.14
C VAL A 425 -10.33 -2.13 -12.57
N THR A 426 -10.99 -1.42 -13.48
CA THR A 426 -12.35 -1.76 -13.92
C THR A 426 -12.42 -2.63 -15.17
N GLY A 427 -11.29 -2.86 -15.85
CA GLY A 427 -11.19 -3.90 -16.86
C GLY A 427 -10.07 -3.73 -17.87
N SER A 428 -9.62 -2.50 -18.17
CA SER A 428 -8.61 -2.30 -19.21
C SER A 428 -7.20 -2.62 -18.74
N GLY A 429 -6.92 -2.43 -17.44
CA GLY A 429 -5.57 -2.62 -16.87
C GLY A 429 -4.54 -1.62 -17.38
N LEU A 430 -4.95 -0.63 -18.18
CA LEU A 430 -4.09 0.40 -18.75
C LEU A 430 -3.63 1.36 -17.66
N THR A 431 -2.45 1.94 -17.87
CA THR A 431 -1.79 2.83 -16.90
C THR A 431 -1.59 4.22 -17.48
N VAL A 432 -1.76 5.24 -16.65
CA VAL A 432 -1.55 6.66 -16.98
C VAL A 432 -0.80 7.36 -15.85
N ASP A 433 0.14 8.22 -16.19
CA ASP A 433 0.75 9.16 -15.25
C ASP A 433 -0.10 10.42 -15.16
N VAL A 434 -0.34 10.88 -13.93
CA VAL A 434 -1.07 12.11 -13.64
C VAL A 434 -0.16 13.01 -12.84
N ILE A 435 0.18 14.17 -13.39
CA ILE A 435 1.01 15.19 -12.76
C ILE A 435 0.10 16.36 -12.38
N SER A 436 0.01 16.64 -11.08
CA SER A 436 -0.54 17.88 -10.54
C SER A 436 0.60 18.83 -10.20
N LEU A 437 0.45 20.14 -10.46
CA LEU A 437 1.46 21.14 -10.13
C LEU A 437 0.86 22.48 -9.68
N HIS A 438 1.64 23.22 -8.91
CA HIS A 438 1.42 24.63 -8.61
C HIS A 438 2.77 25.34 -8.67
N VAL A 439 2.99 26.13 -9.73
CA VAL A 439 4.23 26.89 -9.96
C VAL A 439 4.23 28.14 -9.11
N ARG A 440 5.41 28.61 -8.69
CA ARG A 440 5.51 29.84 -7.87
C ARG A 440 4.94 31.07 -8.60
N PRO A 441 4.14 31.93 -7.95
CA PRO A 441 3.52 33.09 -8.57
C PRO A 441 4.53 34.23 -8.77
N GLY A 442 4.07 35.29 -9.45
CA GLY A 442 4.87 36.49 -9.73
C GLY A 442 5.42 37.20 -8.48
N ALA A 443 4.73 37.04 -7.34
CA ALA A 443 5.16 37.59 -6.05
C ALA A 443 6.41 36.90 -5.48
N ILE A 444 6.70 35.67 -5.91
CA ILE A 444 7.82 34.87 -5.39
C ILE A 444 8.93 34.74 -6.45
N THR A 445 8.57 34.64 -7.73
CA THR A 445 9.55 34.44 -8.79
C THR A 445 9.13 35.09 -10.12
N ASN A 446 10.13 35.40 -10.95
CA ASN A 446 9.92 35.98 -12.27
C ASN A 446 9.61 34.89 -13.32
N LEU A 447 9.34 35.30 -14.57
CA LEU A 447 9.00 34.37 -15.65
C LEU A 447 10.04 33.25 -15.84
N ALA A 448 11.33 33.56 -15.76
CA ALA A 448 12.40 32.57 -15.89
C ALA A 448 12.35 31.53 -14.75
N GLY A 449 12.07 31.97 -13.52
CA GLY A 449 11.87 31.05 -12.39
C GLY A 449 10.63 30.18 -12.53
N LYS A 450 9.53 30.73 -13.07
CA LYS A 450 8.32 29.95 -13.40
C LYS A 450 8.62 28.88 -14.45
N GLN A 451 9.28 29.26 -15.53
CA GLN A 451 9.72 28.33 -16.57
C GLN A 451 10.67 27.26 -16.01
N ALA A 452 11.56 27.62 -15.07
CA ALA A 452 12.44 26.69 -14.39
C ALA A 452 11.67 25.69 -13.52
N ASP A 453 10.62 26.11 -12.80
CA ASP A 453 9.76 25.21 -12.03
C ASP A 453 9.05 24.19 -12.93
N ILE A 454 8.46 24.68 -14.03
CA ILE A 454 7.78 23.83 -15.02
C ILE A 454 8.78 22.83 -15.61
N LYS A 455 9.95 23.31 -16.05
CA LYS A 455 10.99 22.45 -16.59
C LYS A 455 11.47 21.43 -15.55
N LYS A 456 11.67 21.84 -14.29
CA LYS A 456 12.06 20.94 -13.19
C LYS A 456 11.01 19.85 -12.99
N ALA A 457 9.71 20.17 -13.02
CA ALA A 457 8.65 19.17 -12.97
C ALA A 457 8.73 18.21 -14.15
N MET A 458 8.82 18.72 -15.38
CA MET A 458 8.87 17.87 -16.59
C MET A 458 10.11 16.95 -16.59
N ASP A 459 11.30 17.49 -16.32
CA ASP A 459 12.55 16.71 -16.30
C ASP A 459 12.53 15.58 -15.26
N ASN A 460 11.85 15.78 -14.12
CA ASN A 460 11.90 14.84 -13.00
C ASN A 460 10.72 13.88 -12.93
N LEU A 461 9.55 14.29 -13.43
CA LEU A 461 8.31 13.55 -13.26
C LEU A 461 7.88 12.81 -14.53
N TYR A 462 8.01 13.44 -15.70
CA TYR A 462 7.58 12.84 -16.95
C TYR A 462 8.48 11.67 -17.35
N ARG A 463 7.86 10.60 -17.85
CA ARG A 463 8.53 9.42 -18.37
C ARG A 463 8.14 9.26 -19.84
N ARG A 464 9.12 9.41 -20.73
CA ARG A 464 8.91 9.29 -22.17
C ARG A 464 8.27 7.94 -22.53
N GLY A 465 7.23 7.97 -23.36
CA GLY A 465 6.49 6.77 -23.78
C GLY A 465 5.47 6.25 -22.77
N VAL A 466 5.28 6.93 -21.62
CA VAL A 466 4.19 6.64 -20.69
C VAL A 466 3.05 7.63 -20.95
N PRO A 467 1.80 7.16 -21.18
CA PRO A 467 0.65 8.05 -21.32
C PRO A 467 0.55 8.98 -20.11
N THR A 468 0.61 10.29 -20.31
CA THR A 468 0.71 11.25 -19.20
C THR A 468 -0.24 12.42 -19.38
N MET A 469 -0.94 12.78 -18.30
CA MET A 469 -1.64 14.05 -18.13
C MET A 469 -0.85 14.94 -17.17
N VAL A 470 -0.60 16.18 -17.55
CA VAL A 470 -0.04 17.21 -16.65
C VAL A 470 -0.99 18.38 -16.56
N ALA A 471 -1.32 18.77 -15.34
CA ALA A 471 -2.35 19.75 -15.06
C ALA A 471 -2.09 20.51 -13.77
N GLY A 472 -2.64 21.71 -13.65
CA GLY A 472 -2.54 22.52 -12.45
C GLY A 472 -2.45 24.00 -12.79
N ASP A 473 -2.03 24.77 -11.79
CA ASP A 473 -1.79 26.20 -11.92
C ASP A 473 -0.30 26.44 -12.25
N PHE A 474 -0.06 26.87 -13.49
CA PHE A 474 1.28 27.14 -13.99
C PHE A 474 1.74 28.56 -13.66
N ASN A 475 0.86 29.41 -13.13
CA ASN A 475 1.12 30.81 -12.81
C ASN A 475 1.69 31.61 -14.01
N THR A 476 1.54 31.12 -15.24
CA THR A 476 2.00 31.77 -16.49
C THR A 476 1.22 31.30 -17.71
N GLY A 477 0.93 32.22 -18.63
CA GLY A 477 0.31 31.90 -19.93
C GLY A 477 1.22 31.17 -20.91
N THR A 478 2.52 31.08 -20.63
CA THR A 478 3.56 30.50 -21.51
C THR A 478 3.96 29.07 -21.15
N ALA A 479 3.16 28.38 -20.33
CA ALA A 479 3.45 27.01 -19.90
C ALA A 479 3.64 26.04 -21.07
N PHE A 480 2.90 26.25 -22.17
CA PHE A 480 2.97 25.39 -23.35
C PHE A 480 4.37 25.37 -23.98
N ASP A 481 5.08 26.51 -24.00
CA ASP A 481 6.42 26.62 -24.61
C ASP A 481 7.45 25.70 -23.92
N ILE A 482 7.21 25.33 -22.66
CA ILE A 482 8.06 24.43 -21.88
C ILE A 482 7.59 22.98 -21.96
N VAL A 483 6.29 22.75 -22.10
CA VAL A 483 5.68 21.42 -22.06
C VAL A 483 5.63 20.76 -23.44
N GLU A 484 5.39 21.53 -24.52
CA GLU A 484 5.36 21.05 -25.91
C GLU A 484 6.63 20.31 -26.33
N PRO A 485 7.86 20.77 -26.02
CA PRO A 485 9.09 20.04 -26.39
C PRO A 485 9.20 18.62 -25.81
N PHE A 486 8.43 18.30 -24.77
CA PHE A 486 8.34 16.94 -24.20
C PHE A 486 7.36 16.02 -24.97
N GLY A 487 6.71 16.53 -26.02
CA GLY A 487 5.76 15.81 -26.86
C GLY A 487 4.30 15.97 -26.43
N PHE A 488 4.00 16.91 -25.54
CA PHE A 488 2.64 17.12 -25.03
C PHE A 488 1.84 18.06 -25.94
N VAL A 489 0.54 17.80 -26.02
CA VAL A 489 -0.43 18.71 -26.65
C VAL A 489 -1.31 19.36 -25.60
N ARG A 490 -1.71 20.61 -25.83
CA ARG A 490 -2.64 21.30 -24.94
C ARG A 490 -4.06 20.78 -25.15
N SER A 491 -4.66 20.21 -24.10
CA SER A 491 -6.03 19.71 -24.12
C SER A 491 -7.05 20.84 -23.91
N THR A 492 -6.75 21.78 -23.02
CA THR A 492 -7.64 22.89 -22.62
C THR A 492 -7.43 24.15 -23.45
N ARG A 493 -8.41 25.06 -23.45
CA ARG A 493 -8.25 26.35 -24.14
C ARG A 493 -7.34 27.28 -23.33
N SER A 494 -6.60 28.15 -24.01
CA SER A 494 -5.82 29.22 -23.36
C SER A 494 -6.74 30.39 -23.03
N VAL A 495 -7.31 30.39 -21.82
CA VAL A 495 -8.32 31.37 -21.37
C VAL A 495 -8.03 31.81 -19.95
N ASN A 496 -8.48 33.02 -19.58
CA ASN A 496 -8.35 33.52 -18.22
C ASN A 496 -9.14 32.62 -17.28
N THR A 497 -8.43 32.01 -16.32
CA THR A 497 -9.01 31.16 -15.29
C THR A 497 -9.16 31.90 -13.98
N LEU A 498 -8.29 32.85 -13.66
CA LEU A 498 -8.48 33.76 -12.53
C LEU A 498 -9.29 35.00 -12.94
N ASN A 499 -10.23 35.42 -12.08
CA ASN A 499 -11.10 36.58 -12.29
C ASN A 499 -10.44 37.90 -11.85
N GLU A 500 -9.25 38.20 -12.39
CA GLU A 500 -8.49 39.42 -12.11
C GLU A 500 -8.05 40.15 -13.40
N PRO A 501 -7.73 41.45 -13.34
CA PRO A 501 -7.12 42.16 -14.48
C PRO A 501 -5.78 41.53 -14.90
N GLY A 502 -5.48 41.56 -16.20
CA GLY A 502 -4.23 41.05 -16.77
C GLY A 502 -4.36 39.71 -17.50
N ASP A 503 -3.23 39.15 -17.91
CA ASP A 503 -3.16 37.81 -18.50
C ASP A 503 -3.22 36.75 -17.40
N GLN A 504 -4.40 36.13 -17.26
CA GLN A 504 -4.72 35.19 -16.20
C GLN A 504 -4.91 33.77 -16.75
N ARG A 505 -4.21 33.43 -17.83
CA ARG A 505 -4.21 32.10 -18.46
C ARG A 505 -3.32 31.15 -17.68
N LEU A 506 -3.63 30.94 -16.40
CA LEU A 506 -2.73 30.29 -15.44
C LEU A 506 -2.92 28.76 -15.40
N ASP A 507 -4.16 28.30 -15.54
CA ASP A 507 -4.48 26.89 -15.44
C ASP A 507 -4.51 26.19 -16.80
N ALA A 508 -3.97 24.98 -16.84
CA ALA A 508 -3.98 24.17 -18.05
C ALA A 508 -4.01 22.67 -17.77
N VAL A 509 -4.32 21.92 -18.83
CA VAL A 509 -4.19 20.46 -18.92
C VAL A 509 -3.50 20.18 -20.25
N PHE A 510 -2.37 19.47 -20.18
CA PHE A 510 -1.65 18.95 -21.33
C PHE A 510 -1.63 17.43 -21.25
N ILE A 511 -1.66 16.77 -22.40
CA ILE A 511 -1.65 15.31 -22.51
C ILE A 511 -0.62 14.85 -23.53
N THR A 512 -0.07 13.66 -23.35
CA THR A 512 0.74 13.00 -24.39
C THR A 512 -0.15 12.42 -25.49
N PRO A 513 0.39 12.11 -26.69
CA PRO A 513 -0.40 11.67 -27.85
C PRO A 513 -1.14 10.35 -27.66
N GLU A 514 -0.71 9.51 -26.72
CA GLU A 514 -1.34 8.23 -26.37
C GLU A 514 -2.69 8.42 -25.65
N LEU A 515 -3.01 9.65 -25.25
CA LEU A 515 -4.30 10.03 -24.69
C LEU A 515 -5.12 10.77 -25.74
N GLN A 516 -6.29 10.22 -26.06
CA GLN A 516 -7.27 10.87 -26.91
C GLN A 516 -8.15 11.81 -26.07
N PHE A 517 -8.16 13.08 -26.44
CA PHE A 517 -9.07 14.06 -25.89
C PHE A 517 -10.46 13.92 -26.53
N LEU A 518 -11.50 13.70 -25.72
CA LEU A 518 -12.87 13.55 -26.21
C LEU A 518 -13.71 14.81 -26.02
N ASP A 519 -13.62 15.45 -24.85
CA ASP A 519 -14.44 16.61 -24.52
C ASP A 519 -13.86 17.44 -23.35
N LYS A 520 -14.17 18.75 -23.29
CA LYS A 520 -13.75 19.66 -22.22
C LYS A 520 -14.84 20.64 -21.85
N GLU A 521 -14.90 20.91 -20.56
CA GLU A 521 -15.80 21.87 -19.95
C GLU A 521 -15.00 22.79 -19.04
N LEU A 522 -15.21 24.10 -19.17
CA LEU A 522 -14.70 25.10 -18.24
C LEU A 522 -15.85 25.52 -17.34
N LEU A 523 -15.71 25.32 -16.05
CA LEU A 523 -16.73 25.62 -15.05
C LEU A 523 -16.34 26.86 -14.26
N ASP A 524 -17.33 27.71 -13.99
CA ASP A 524 -17.22 28.76 -12.99
C ASP A 524 -17.69 28.18 -11.64
N PRO A 525 -16.80 28.04 -10.65
CA PRO A 525 -17.13 27.41 -9.38
C PRO A 525 -17.78 28.39 -8.38
N GLY A 526 -18.02 29.65 -8.77
CA GLY A 526 -18.65 30.66 -7.92
C GLY A 526 -17.81 30.95 -6.68
N ASN A 527 -18.38 30.76 -5.48
CA ASN A 527 -17.65 31.01 -4.24
C ASN A 527 -16.65 29.90 -3.85
N VAL A 528 -16.63 28.76 -4.55
CA VAL A 528 -15.77 27.61 -4.21
C VAL A 528 -14.30 27.87 -4.52
N SER A 529 -14.02 28.65 -5.57
CA SER A 529 -12.67 29.08 -5.97
C SER A 529 -12.77 30.37 -6.77
N ASP A 530 -11.73 31.19 -6.74
CA ASP A 530 -11.54 32.34 -7.63
C ASP A 530 -11.00 31.93 -9.02
N HIS A 531 -10.54 30.68 -9.17
CA HIS A 531 -10.17 30.10 -10.46
C HIS A 531 -11.34 29.33 -11.08
N LYS A 532 -11.60 29.56 -12.36
CA LYS A 532 -12.37 28.63 -13.20
C LYS A 532 -11.63 27.30 -13.29
N VAL A 533 -12.39 26.20 -13.33
CA VAL A 533 -11.84 24.84 -13.27
C VAL A 533 -12.15 24.06 -14.53
N TRP A 534 -11.30 23.09 -14.86
CA TRP A 534 -11.45 22.27 -16.05
C TRP A 534 -11.94 20.87 -15.72
N VAL A 535 -12.91 20.39 -16.49
CA VAL A 535 -13.25 18.96 -16.58
C VAL A 535 -12.93 18.47 -17.98
N VAL A 536 -12.14 17.41 -18.07
CA VAL A 536 -11.71 16.79 -19.33
C VAL A 536 -12.17 15.35 -19.38
N LYS A 537 -12.80 14.96 -20.49
CA LYS A 537 -13.07 13.56 -20.82
C LYS A 537 -11.94 13.04 -21.70
N ALA A 538 -11.18 12.08 -21.19
CA ALA A 538 -10.05 11.48 -21.88
C ALA A 538 -10.31 10.01 -22.16
N LYS A 539 -9.72 9.50 -23.25
CA LYS A 539 -9.68 8.08 -23.60
C LYS A 539 -8.23 7.63 -23.73
N LEU A 540 -7.88 6.64 -22.91
CA LEU A 540 -6.61 5.92 -22.98
C LEU A 540 -6.81 4.69 -23.85
N VAL A 541 -5.93 4.50 -24.82
CA VAL A 541 -5.97 3.35 -25.75
C VAL A 541 -4.62 2.64 -25.63
N GLU A 542 -4.63 1.31 -25.72
CA GLU A 542 -3.40 0.54 -25.86
C GLU A 542 -2.66 1.02 -27.14
N PRO A 543 -1.38 1.44 -27.04
CA PRO A 543 -0.62 1.95 -28.17
C PRO A 543 -0.38 0.90 -29.26
#